data_AF-A0A9P9GYK9-F1
#
_entry.id   AF-A0A9P9GYK9-F1
#
_cell.length_a   1.000
_cell.length_b   1.000
_cell.length_c   1.000
_cell.angle_alpha   90.00
_cell.angle_beta   90.00
_cell.angle_gamma   90.00
#
_symmetry.space_group_name_H-M   'P 1'
#
loop_
_entity.id
_entity.type
_entity.pdbx_description
1 polymer ?
#
loop_
_entity_poly.entity_id
_entity_poly.type
_entity_poly.pdbx_seq_one_letter_code
_entity_poly.pdbx_strand_id
1 'polypeptide(L)'
;MNQTTVPPQSLTAGISEVKMCSSSHKPKKAHKKARLPAHYRTRLKLRFERLLAVLEASKVRNEAVGDGDSEAPDFCYSRGEVLDAARHRILTLEEENRYLSTQIRDLNKRFMSQ
;
A
#
# COMPACT_ATOMS: atom_id res chain seq x y z
N MET A 1 -5.09 -87.50 -40.12
CA MET A 1 -6.13 -86.51 -40.50
C MET A 1 -6.44 -85.67 -39.27
N ASN A 2 -5.98 -84.43 -39.40
CA ASN A 2 -5.91 -83.24 -38.54
C ASN A 2 -7.08 -83.06 -37.58
N GLN A 3 -6.81 -82.64 -36.33
CA GLN A 3 -7.44 -81.53 -35.57
C GLN A 3 -6.50 -81.18 -34.39
N THR A 4 -5.62 -80.17 -34.48
CA THR A 4 -5.80 -78.72 -34.22
C THR A 4 -5.93 -78.35 -32.74
N THR A 5 -4.80 -77.89 -32.21
CA THR A 5 -4.58 -77.13 -30.98
C THR A 5 -5.29 -75.76 -30.98
N VAL A 6 -5.94 -75.38 -29.88
CA VAL A 6 -6.12 -73.98 -29.42
C VAL A 6 -6.27 -73.92 -27.89
N PRO A 7 -5.69 -72.91 -27.20
CA PRO A 7 -5.62 -72.81 -25.74
C PRO A 7 -6.85 -72.14 -25.08
N PRO A 8 -7.03 -72.29 -23.75
CA PRO A 8 -8.16 -71.70 -23.01
C PRO A 8 -8.07 -70.16 -22.91
N GLN A 9 -9.25 -69.54 -23.05
CA GLN A 9 -9.45 -68.10 -23.11
C GLN A 9 -9.56 -67.46 -21.71
N SER A 10 -8.82 -66.35 -21.56
CA SER A 10 -9.14 -65.10 -20.84
C SER A 10 -9.54 -65.14 -19.35
N LEU A 11 -8.53 -64.91 -18.50
CA LEU A 11 -8.61 -64.04 -17.33
C LEU A 11 -8.23 -62.62 -17.76
N THR A 12 -9.16 -61.65 -17.77
CA THR A 12 -8.80 -60.24 -17.56
C THR A 12 -9.96 -59.48 -16.92
N ALA A 13 -9.68 -58.97 -15.73
CA ALA A 13 -10.51 -58.05 -14.98
C ALA A 13 -10.92 -56.86 -15.84
N GLY A 14 -12.19 -56.45 -15.70
CA GLY A 14 -12.71 -55.22 -16.27
C GLY A 14 -11.97 -54.01 -15.70
N ILE A 15 -11.03 -53.49 -16.46
CA ILE A 15 -10.48 -52.15 -16.24
C ILE A 15 -11.50 -51.19 -16.87
N SER A 16 -12.31 -50.56 -16.02
CA SER A 16 -13.16 -49.44 -16.43
C SER A 16 -12.26 -48.30 -16.91
N GLU A 17 -12.29 -48.04 -18.21
CA GLU A 17 -11.62 -46.91 -18.84
C GLU A 17 -12.31 -45.61 -18.40
N VAL A 18 -11.80 -45.00 -17.32
CA VAL A 18 -12.25 -43.67 -16.88
C VAL A 18 -11.71 -42.64 -17.87
N LYS A 19 -12.55 -42.25 -18.82
CA LYS A 19 -12.32 -41.15 -19.75
C LYS A 19 -12.20 -39.84 -18.98
N MET A 20 -10.96 -39.44 -18.69
CA MET A 20 -10.65 -38.18 -18.04
C MET A 20 -10.95 -37.02 -19.00
N CYS A 21 -11.94 -36.20 -18.66
CA CYS A 21 -12.29 -34.99 -19.38
C CYS A 21 -11.07 -34.05 -19.45
N SER A 22 -10.53 -33.84 -20.64
CA SER A 22 -9.56 -32.78 -20.91
C SER A 22 -10.21 -31.42 -20.63
N SER A 23 -10.01 -30.85 -19.44
CA SER A 23 -10.34 -29.46 -19.19
C SER A 23 -9.40 -28.60 -20.03
N SER A 24 -9.93 -28.10 -21.15
CA SER A 24 -9.26 -27.10 -21.98
C SER A 24 -9.17 -25.79 -21.19
N HIS A 25 -8.18 -25.69 -20.31
CA HIS A 25 -7.79 -24.44 -19.69
C HIS A 25 -7.13 -23.57 -20.75
N LYS A 26 -7.94 -22.88 -21.57
CA LYS A 26 -7.44 -21.71 -22.30
C LYS A 26 -6.93 -20.74 -21.25
N PRO A 27 -5.65 -20.30 -21.29
CA PRO A 27 -5.17 -19.31 -20.35
C PRO A 27 -6.01 -18.04 -20.56
N LYS A 28 -6.87 -17.73 -19.57
CA LYS A 28 -7.52 -16.43 -19.50
C LYS A 28 -6.39 -15.42 -19.59
N LYS A 29 -6.40 -14.58 -20.63
CA LYS A 29 -5.45 -13.50 -20.83
C LYS A 29 -5.50 -12.64 -19.56
N ALA A 30 -4.59 -12.91 -18.63
CA ALA A 30 -4.42 -12.06 -17.47
C ALA A 30 -4.11 -10.68 -18.05
N HIS A 31 -5.04 -9.75 -17.88
CA HIS A 31 -4.81 -8.34 -18.17
C HIS A 31 -3.53 -7.99 -17.42
N LYS A 32 -2.41 -7.88 -18.15
CA LYS A 32 -1.12 -7.54 -17.58
C LYS A 32 -1.29 -6.12 -17.06
N LYS A 33 -1.67 -5.97 -15.78
CA LYS A 33 -1.57 -4.68 -15.09
C LYS A 33 -0.15 -4.22 -15.36
N ALA A 34 0.00 -3.08 -16.04
CA ALA A 34 1.29 -2.53 -16.41
C ALA A 34 2.19 -2.59 -15.16
N ARG A 35 3.19 -3.49 -15.18
CA ARG A 35 4.14 -3.62 -14.08
C ARG A 35 4.97 -2.35 -14.17
N LEU A 36 4.57 -1.32 -13.40
CA LEU A 36 5.44 -0.20 -13.10
C LEU A 36 6.81 -0.77 -12.70
N PRO A 37 7.92 -0.22 -13.21
CA PRO A 37 9.25 -0.70 -12.87
C PRO A 37 9.38 -0.85 -11.35
N ALA A 38 9.95 -1.96 -10.87
CA ALA A 38 10.06 -2.21 -9.42
C ALA A 38 10.68 -1.02 -8.68
N HIS A 39 11.67 -0.38 -9.29
CA HIS A 39 12.31 0.85 -8.80
C HIS A 39 11.32 2.01 -8.57
N TYR A 40 10.30 2.17 -9.41
CA TYR A 40 9.27 3.19 -9.23
C TYR A 40 8.47 2.94 -7.95
N ARG A 41 8.07 1.68 -7.72
CA ARG A 41 7.28 1.31 -6.52
C ARG A 41 8.11 1.48 -5.24
N THR A 42 9.37 1.06 -5.25
CA THR A 42 10.29 1.26 -4.12
C THR A 42 10.51 2.73 -3.82
N ARG A 43 10.77 3.55 -4.85
CA ARG A 43 10.95 5.00 -4.70
C ARG A 43 9.69 5.67 -4.16
N LEU A 44 8.52 5.24 -4.62
CA LEU A 44 7.25 5.77 -4.13
C LEU A 44 7.03 5.41 -2.65
N LYS A 45 7.31 4.17 -2.25
CA LYS A 45 7.22 3.73 -0.84
C LYS A 45 8.10 4.59 0.07
N LEU A 46 9.36 4.81 -0.32
CA LEU A 46 10.30 5.61 0.46
C LEU A 46 9.82 7.06 0.65
N ARG A 47 9.17 7.65 -0.36
CA ARG A 47 8.60 9.00 -0.24
C ARG A 47 7.45 9.06 0.77
N PHE A 48 6.61 8.02 0.82
CA PHE A 48 5.54 7.94 1.81
C PHE A 48 6.08 7.77 3.23
N GLU A 49 7.09 6.92 3.43
CA GLU A 49 7.74 6.74 4.74
C GLU A 49 8.37 8.05 5.23
N ARG A 50 9.09 8.76 4.35
CA ARG A 50 9.65 10.09 4.66
C ARG A 50 8.56 11.11 5.00
N LEU A 51 7.47 11.11 4.25
CA LEU A 51 6.35 12.02 4.49
C LEU A 51 5.73 11.75 5.86
N LEU A 52 5.48 10.49 6.20
CA LEU A 52 4.93 10.10 7.50
C LEU A 52 5.83 10.57 8.66
N ALA A 53 7.14 10.31 8.58
CA ALA A 53 8.09 10.76 9.61
C ALA A 53 8.07 12.29 9.81
N VAL A 54 7.94 13.06 8.74
CA VAL A 54 7.83 14.53 8.82
C VAL A 54 6.52 14.95 9.49
N LEU A 55 5.41 14.26 9.20
CA LEU A 55 4.11 14.58 9.81
C LEU A 55 4.11 14.31 11.31
N GLU A 56 4.63 13.16 11.73
CA GLU A 56 4.78 12.78 13.14
C GLU A 56 5.66 13.78 13.89
N ALA A 57 6.84 14.10 13.35
CA ALA A 57 7.73 15.11 13.94
C ALA A 57 7.06 16.49 14.05
N SER A 58 6.26 16.88 13.05
CA SER A 58 5.54 18.15 13.09
C SER A 58 4.39 18.17 14.11
N LYS A 59 3.78 17.00 14.40
CA LYS A 59 2.74 16.85 15.41
C LYS A 59 3.34 16.96 16.81
N VAL A 60 4.43 16.24 17.08
CA VAL A 60 5.15 16.30 18.37
C VAL A 60 5.53 17.73 18.72
N ARG A 61 5.97 18.55 17.76
CA ARG A 61 6.30 19.97 18.01
C ARG A 61 5.09 20.81 18.45
N ASN A 62 3.89 20.51 17.97
CA ASN A 62 2.67 21.18 18.41
C ASN A 62 2.23 20.71 19.80
N GLU A 63 2.31 19.39 20.07
CA GLU A 63 1.90 18.80 21.33
C GLU A 63 2.90 19.06 22.47
N ALA A 64 4.20 19.24 22.20
CA ALA A 64 5.22 19.51 23.23
C ALA A 64 5.03 20.85 23.99
N VAL A 65 4.03 21.66 23.61
CA VAL A 65 3.58 22.83 24.36
C VAL A 65 2.51 22.46 25.42
N GLY A 66 1.91 21.27 25.34
CA GLY A 66 0.99 20.70 26.32
C GLY A 66 1.53 19.40 26.91
N ASP A 67 1.77 19.40 28.20
CA ASP A 67 2.19 18.26 29.03
C ASP A 67 1.49 16.93 28.65
N GLY A 68 2.27 15.85 28.50
CA GLY A 68 1.74 14.50 28.30
C GLY A 68 2.61 13.61 27.44
N ASP A 69 3.39 12.75 28.11
CA ASP A 69 4.03 11.55 27.59
C ASP A 69 3.10 10.78 26.64
N SER A 70 3.30 10.96 25.34
CA SER A 70 2.52 10.28 24.31
C SER A 70 3.46 9.31 23.61
N GLU A 71 3.55 8.09 24.17
CA GLU A 71 4.14 6.95 23.48
C GLU A 71 3.53 6.90 22.08
N ALA A 72 4.38 7.02 21.05
CA ALA A 72 3.97 7.04 19.67
C ALA A 72 3.12 5.79 19.41
N PRO A 73 1.80 5.93 19.22
CA PRO A 73 1.02 4.79 18.81
C PRO A 73 1.59 4.41 17.45
N ASP A 74 1.82 3.11 17.23
CA ASP A 74 2.11 2.56 15.90
C ASP A 74 0.87 2.81 15.01
N PHE A 75 0.65 4.06 14.65
CA PHE A 75 -0.45 4.50 13.82
C PHE A 75 -0.17 3.96 12.44
N CYS A 76 -0.85 2.86 12.13
CA CYS A 76 -0.79 2.24 10.83
C CYS A 76 -1.56 3.12 9.83
N TYR A 77 -0.93 4.18 9.34
CA TYR A 77 -1.51 5.03 8.30
C TYR A 77 -1.55 4.31 6.96
N SER A 78 -2.71 4.29 6.32
CA SER A 78 -2.82 3.99 4.90
C SER A 78 -2.18 5.12 4.07
N ARG A 79 -1.80 4.81 2.82
CA ARG A 79 -1.24 5.83 1.91
C ARG A 79 -2.18 7.01 1.67
N GLY A 80 -3.50 6.77 1.67
CA GLY A 80 -4.50 7.84 1.53
C GLY A 80 -4.47 8.75 2.74
N GLU A 81 -4.51 8.17 3.94
CA GLU A 81 -4.47 8.93 5.19
C GLU A 81 -3.19 9.74 5.35
N VAL A 82 -2.03 9.21 4.93
CA VAL A 82 -0.77 9.99 4.92
C VAL A 82 -0.91 11.26 4.04
N LEU A 83 -1.56 11.16 2.88
CA LEU A 83 -1.78 12.32 2.02
C LEU A 83 -2.80 13.29 2.61
N ASP A 84 -3.84 12.79 3.25
CA ASP A 84 -4.89 13.60 3.86
C ASP A 84 -4.33 14.38 5.05
N ALA A 85 -3.58 13.70 5.92
CA ALA A 85 -2.84 14.31 7.02
C ALA A 85 -1.83 15.35 6.52
N ALA A 86 -1.13 15.07 5.42
CA ALA A 86 -0.22 16.05 4.81
C ALA A 86 -0.94 17.30 4.32
N ARG A 87 -2.11 17.15 3.67
CA ARG A 87 -2.92 18.29 3.23
C ARG A 87 -3.37 19.14 4.41
N HIS A 88 -3.92 18.49 5.45
CA HIS A 88 -4.35 19.21 6.65
C HIS A 88 -3.19 19.95 7.31
N ARG A 89 -2.02 19.32 7.44
CA ARG A 89 -0.86 19.96 8.07
C ARG A 89 -0.36 21.17 7.29
N ILE A 90 -0.35 21.12 5.96
CA ILE A 90 0.01 22.27 5.13
C ILE A 90 -0.94 23.43 5.39
N LEU A 91 -2.26 23.20 5.34
CA LEU A 91 -3.27 24.23 5.57
C LEU A 91 -3.14 24.87 6.96
N THR A 92 -2.92 24.06 8.00
CA THR A 92 -2.70 24.53 9.36
C THR A 92 -1.45 25.40 9.44
N LEU A 93 -0.31 24.94 8.90
CA LEU A 93 0.94 25.70 8.91
C LEU A 93 0.83 27.00 8.11
N GLU A 94 0.11 27.02 7.00
CA GLU A 94 -0.13 28.22 6.22
C GLU A 94 -0.93 29.26 7.00
N GLU A 95 -1.96 28.84 7.74
CA GLU A 95 -2.75 29.73 8.60
C GLU A 95 -1.92 30.26 9.77
N GLU A 96 -1.19 29.40 10.48
CA GLU A 96 -0.27 29.79 11.54
C GLU A 96 0.76 30.81 11.04
N ASN A 97 1.33 30.59 9.85
CA ASN A 97 2.30 31.50 9.25
C ASN A 97 1.68 32.85 8.88
N ARG A 98 0.45 32.88 8.33
CA ARG A 98 -0.29 34.13 8.09
C ARG A 98 -0.52 34.92 9.38
N TYR A 99 -0.92 34.23 10.43
CA TYR A 99 -1.17 34.82 11.75
C TYR A 99 0.11 35.42 12.35
N LEU A 100 1.19 34.64 12.41
CA LEU A 100 2.48 35.08 12.92
C LEU A 100 3.05 36.24 12.10
N SER A 101 2.95 36.19 10.77
CA SER A 101 3.37 37.27 9.88
C SER A 101 2.63 38.58 10.17
N THR A 102 1.33 38.49 10.48
CA THR A 102 0.52 39.65 10.87
C THR A 102 0.97 40.21 12.22
N GLN A 103 1.19 39.35 13.22
CA GLN A 103 1.69 39.79 14.52
C GLN A 103 3.04 40.50 14.42
N ILE A 104 3.99 39.94 13.67
CA ILE A 104 5.32 40.52 13.46
C ILE A 104 5.20 41.90 12.82
N ARG A 105 4.35 42.04 11.78
CA ARG A 105 4.12 43.32 11.12
C ARG A 105 3.56 44.37 12.09
N ASP A 106 2.60 44.00 12.91
CA ASP A 106 1.97 44.93 13.84
C ASP A 106 2.91 45.32 14.99
N LEU A 107 3.72 44.39 15.48
CA LEU A 107 4.77 44.66 16.45
C LEU A 107 5.82 45.62 15.88
N ASN A 108 6.28 45.38 14.64
CA ASN A 108 7.22 46.27 13.95
C ASN A 108 6.66 47.68 13.77
N LYS A 109 5.36 47.82 13.42
CA LYS A 109 4.72 49.13 13.34
C LYS A 109 4.71 49.85 14.69
N ARG A 110 4.37 49.14 15.77
CA ARG A 110 4.38 49.71 17.13
C ARG A 110 5.78 50.14 17.55
N PHE A 111 6.79 49.35 17.24
CA PHE A 111 8.19 49.65 17.57
C PHE A 111 8.74 50.83 16.77
N MET A 112 8.36 50.98 15.50
CA MET A 112 8.79 52.08 14.63
C MET A 112 8.00 53.40 14.85
N SER A 113 6.99 53.39 15.73
CA SER A 113 6.16 54.57 16.04
C SER A 113 6.46 55.16 17.42
N GLN A 114 7.44 54.62 18.15
CA GLN A 114 8.02 55.21 19.37
C GLN A 114 9.29 55.98 19.02
#